data_AF-A0A661TGQ7-F1
#
_entry.id   AF-A0A661TGQ7-F1
#
_cell.length_a   1.000
_cell.length_b   1.000
_cell.length_c   1.000
_cell.angle_alpha   90.00
_cell.angle_beta   90.00
_cell.angle_gamma   90.00
#
_symmetry.space_group_name_H-M   'P 1'
#
loop_
_entity.id
_entity.type
_entity.pdbx_description
1 polymer ?
#
loop_
_entity_poly.entity_id
_entity_poly.type
_entity_poly.pdbx_seq_one_letter_code
_entity_poly.pdbx_strand_id
1 'polypeptide(L)'
;GFYANLPFALASGMGINAFFAFTVCKGMGISWQVALAAVFVEGLIFIALTLSNVREAVVNAIPVPIKVAVSAGIGLFIAFIGLANAKIVVNHPATLVTLGDIVSPGPAICLVGVIITAVLMLRKQKGAILIGILFSTFAAWGYAMYAGSAIAAKSMIFLPKGGIGVKSIMPILGKISFTGVHFWSFLSIIVTFRNNIRFIASFSMNLKITPVGID
;
A
#
# COMPACT_ATOMS: atom_id res chain seq x y z
N GLY A 1 -3.68 -11.31 18.11
CA GLY A 1 -2.57 -11.98 18.82
C GLY A 1 -3.02 -12.45 20.18
N PHE A 2 -2.96 -11.61 21.22
CA PHE A 2 -3.22 -12.03 22.60
C PHE A 2 -4.71 -12.10 23.03
N TYR A 3 -5.62 -11.36 22.38
CA TYR A 3 -7.05 -11.35 22.74
C TYR A 3 -8.01 -11.75 21.61
N ALA A 4 -7.52 -11.74 20.37
CA ALA A 4 -8.28 -12.15 19.19
C ALA A 4 -7.37 -12.97 18.29
N ASN A 5 -7.63 -14.27 18.25
CA ASN A 5 -6.96 -15.23 17.37
C ASN A 5 -7.72 -15.31 16.04
N LEU A 6 -7.98 -14.13 15.45
CA LEU A 6 -8.67 -14.01 14.18
C LEU A 6 -7.61 -13.70 13.10
N PRO A 7 -7.58 -14.44 11.98
CA PRO A 7 -6.58 -14.25 10.92
C PRO A 7 -6.89 -13.01 10.07
N PHE A 8 -7.09 -11.85 10.70
CA PHE A 8 -7.31 -10.59 10.01
C PHE A 8 -5.99 -9.83 9.89
N ALA A 9 -5.43 -9.81 8.68
CA ALA A 9 -4.36 -8.90 8.31
C ALA A 9 -4.96 -7.60 7.76
N LEU A 10 -4.80 -6.49 8.49
CA LEU A 10 -5.19 -5.17 8.01
C LEU A 10 -3.99 -4.53 7.30
N ALA A 11 -4.05 -4.46 5.98
CA ALA A 11 -3.11 -3.68 5.18
C ALA A 11 -3.60 -2.23 5.07
N SER A 12 -2.68 -1.27 4.98
CA SER A 12 -3.06 0.11 4.72
C SER A 12 -3.61 0.25 3.30
N GLY A 13 -4.69 1.04 3.15
CA GLY A 13 -5.27 1.34 1.85
C GLY A 13 -4.38 2.28 1.03
N MET A 14 -3.28 1.77 0.43
CA MET A 14 -2.33 2.60 -0.32
C MET A 14 -2.98 3.38 -1.47
N GLY A 15 -4.05 2.87 -2.09
CA GLY A 15 -4.79 3.58 -3.14
C GLY A 15 -5.49 4.84 -2.63
N ILE A 16 -6.01 4.81 -1.38
CA ILE A 16 -6.66 5.96 -0.75
C ILE A 16 -5.62 7.06 -0.47
N ASN A 17 -4.38 6.68 -0.12
CA ASN A 17 -3.30 7.63 0.10
C ASN A 17 -2.93 8.39 -1.19
N ALA A 18 -2.98 7.73 -2.34
CA ALA A 18 -2.74 8.37 -3.63
C ALA A 18 -3.86 9.36 -3.99
N PHE A 19 -5.13 8.97 -3.78
CA PHE A 19 -6.28 9.87 -3.95
C PHE A 19 -6.19 11.10 -3.04
N PHE A 20 -5.85 10.88 -1.76
CA PHE A 20 -5.63 11.94 -0.78
C PHE A 20 -4.55 12.94 -1.24
N ALA A 21 -3.38 12.45 -1.63
CA ALA A 21 -2.25 13.31 -1.96
C ALA A 21 -2.41 14.01 -3.33
N PHE A 22 -2.80 13.28 -4.36
CA PHE A 22 -2.80 13.80 -5.74
C PHE A 22 -4.12 14.44 -6.14
N THR A 23 -5.26 13.90 -5.72
CA THR A 23 -6.56 14.46 -6.09
C THR A 23 -6.98 15.55 -5.11
N VAL A 24 -7.02 15.25 -3.81
CA VAL A 24 -7.53 16.20 -2.81
C VAL A 24 -6.52 17.30 -2.51
N CYS A 25 -5.27 16.95 -2.18
CA CYS A 25 -4.29 17.96 -1.79
C CYS A 25 -3.75 18.72 -3.01
N LYS A 26 -3.31 18.01 -4.05
CA LYS A 26 -2.69 18.62 -5.23
C LYS A 26 -3.71 19.09 -6.28
N GLY A 27 -4.74 18.31 -6.57
CA GLY A 27 -5.74 18.62 -7.60
C GLY A 27 -6.74 19.69 -7.16
N MET A 28 -7.29 19.58 -5.94
CA MET A 28 -8.27 20.52 -5.40
C MET A 28 -7.63 21.68 -4.60
N GLY A 29 -6.30 21.67 -4.42
CA GLY A 29 -5.58 22.71 -3.69
C GLY A 29 -5.87 22.78 -2.19
N ILE A 30 -6.43 21.72 -1.62
CA ILE A 30 -6.85 21.68 -0.22
C ILE A 30 -5.65 21.31 0.65
N SER A 31 -5.49 21.98 1.80
CA SER A 31 -4.42 21.63 2.73
C SER A 31 -4.61 20.21 3.27
N TRP A 32 -3.51 19.49 3.44
CA TRP A 32 -3.56 18.11 3.93
C TRP A 32 -4.17 18.02 5.34
N GLN A 33 -4.06 19.09 6.14
CA GLN A 33 -4.68 19.20 7.46
C GLN A 33 -6.22 19.20 7.39
N VAL A 34 -6.79 19.90 6.40
CA VAL A 34 -8.23 19.92 6.15
C VAL A 34 -8.70 18.59 5.57
N ALA A 35 -7.92 18.00 4.67
CA ALA A 35 -8.22 16.67 4.12
C ALA A 35 -8.21 15.60 5.23
N LEU A 36 -7.28 15.66 6.19
CA LEU A 36 -7.25 14.77 7.36
C LEU A 36 -8.48 14.98 8.26
N ALA A 37 -8.95 16.22 8.41
CA ALA A 37 -10.18 16.52 9.15
C ALA A 37 -11.39 15.82 8.52
N ALA A 38 -11.49 15.84 7.19
CA ALA A 38 -12.55 15.14 6.47
C ALA A 38 -12.49 13.62 6.64
N VAL A 39 -11.29 13.02 6.56
CA VAL A 39 -11.09 11.57 6.77
C VAL A 39 -11.43 11.17 8.22
N PHE A 40 -11.09 12.01 9.20
CA PHE A 40 -11.44 11.78 10.60
C PHE A 40 -12.96 11.78 10.84
N VAL A 41 -13.67 12.77 10.29
CA VAL A 41 -15.15 12.85 10.37
C VAL A 41 -15.79 11.67 9.64
N GLU A 42 -15.28 11.29 8.48
CA GLU A 42 -15.75 10.10 7.75
C GLU A 42 -15.57 8.83 8.58
N GLY A 43 -14.44 8.65 9.24
CA GLY A 43 -14.18 7.51 10.12
C GLY A 43 -15.19 7.41 11.28
N LEU A 44 -15.57 8.55 11.87
CA LEU A 44 -16.61 8.59 12.91
C LEU A 44 -17.98 8.19 12.36
N ILE A 45 -18.36 8.69 11.18
CA ILE A 45 -19.60 8.31 10.49
C ILE A 45 -19.57 6.81 10.16
N PHE A 46 -18.44 6.28 9.71
CA PHE A 46 -18.28 4.87 9.38
C PHE A 46 -18.41 3.96 10.61
N ILE A 47 -17.85 4.35 11.76
CA ILE A 47 -18.04 3.64 13.03
C ILE A 47 -19.54 3.61 13.40
N ALA A 48 -20.23 4.75 13.31
CA ALA A 48 -21.67 4.83 13.58
C ALA A 48 -22.51 3.94 12.63
N LEU A 49 -22.16 3.92 11.34
CA LEU A 49 -22.82 3.06 10.33
C LEU A 49 -22.50 1.57 10.52
N THR A 50 -21.32 1.22 11.01
CA THR A 50 -20.95 -0.18 11.26
C THR A 50 -21.79 -0.79 12.39
N LEU A 51 -22.24 0.04 13.34
CA LEU A 51 -23.15 -0.38 14.42
C LEU A 51 -24.58 -0.70 13.92
N SER A 52 -24.97 -0.26 12.73
CA SER A 52 -26.33 -0.42 12.19
C SER A 52 -26.53 -1.62 11.25
N ASN A 53 -25.61 -2.59 11.24
CA ASN A 53 -25.72 -3.90 10.55
C ASN A 53 -25.99 -3.88 9.02
N VAL A 54 -25.83 -2.74 8.33
CA VAL A 54 -26.00 -2.60 6.86
C VAL A 54 -24.87 -3.30 6.05
N ARG A 55 -23.93 -3.98 6.74
CA ARG A 55 -22.67 -4.46 6.15
C ARG A 55 -22.85 -5.56 5.10
N GLU A 56 -23.82 -6.46 5.26
CA GLU A 56 -23.93 -7.66 4.41
C GLU A 56 -24.63 -7.37 3.08
N ALA A 57 -25.62 -6.47 3.07
CA ALA A 57 -26.34 -6.08 1.87
C ALA A 57 -25.41 -5.44 0.81
N VAL A 58 -24.43 -4.64 1.25
CA VAL A 58 -23.46 -3.98 0.37
C VAL A 58 -22.49 -4.99 -0.25
N VAL A 59 -22.09 -6.00 0.52
CA VAL A 59 -21.14 -7.04 0.11
C VAL A 59 -21.77 -8.01 -0.89
N ASN A 60 -23.04 -8.31 -0.71
CA ASN A 60 -23.82 -9.18 -1.58
C ASN A 60 -24.27 -8.50 -2.87
N ALA A 61 -24.34 -7.16 -2.90
CA ALA A 61 -24.67 -6.40 -4.11
C ALA A 61 -23.56 -6.41 -5.19
N ILE A 62 -22.32 -6.77 -4.84
CA ILE A 62 -21.21 -6.77 -5.81
C ILE A 62 -21.09 -8.15 -6.49
N PRO A 63 -21.22 -8.23 -7.83
CA PRO A 63 -21.00 -9.45 -8.59
C PRO A 63 -19.59 -10.04 -8.40
N VAL A 64 -19.48 -11.38 -8.33
CA VAL A 64 -18.20 -12.09 -8.19
C VAL A 64 -17.16 -11.71 -9.26
N PRO A 65 -17.50 -11.53 -10.56
CA PRO A 65 -16.51 -11.12 -11.56
C PRO A 65 -15.81 -9.80 -11.23
N ILE A 66 -16.55 -8.83 -10.68
CA ILE A 66 -15.99 -7.53 -10.27
C ILE A 66 -15.03 -7.72 -9.08
N LYS A 67 -15.34 -8.64 -8.16
CA LYS A 67 -14.48 -8.98 -7.02
C LYS A 67 -13.12 -9.54 -7.47
N VAL A 68 -13.13 -10.47 -8.42
CA VAL A 68 -11.90 -11.07 -8.95
C VAL A 68 -11.08 -10.05 -9.75
N ALA A 69 -11.73 -9.27 -10.63
CA ALA A 69 -11.06 -8.26 -11.45
C ALA A 69 -10.36 -7.18 -10.59
N VAL A 70 -11.03 -6.71 -9.52
CA VAL A 70 -10.44 -5.74 -8.59
C VAL A 70 -9.24 -6.32 -7.83
N SER A 71 -9.34 -7.56 -7.35
CA SER A 71 -8.22 -8.23 -6.67
C SER A 71 -7.01 -8.40 -7.59
N ALA A 72 -7.21 -8.82 -8.84
CA ALA A 72 -6.16 -8.93 -9.84
C ALA A 72 -5.53 -7.57 -10.15
N GLY A 73 -6.36 -6.52 -10.31
CA GLY A 73 -5.90 -5.15 -10.56
C GLY A 73 -5.05 -4.59 -9.43
N ILE A 74 -5.45 -4.78 -8.16
CA ILE A 74 -4.68 -4.34 -6.99
C ILE A 74 -3.33 -5.08 -6.92
N GLY A 75 -3.33 -6.39 -7.17
CA GLY A 75 -2.10 -7.19 -7.20
C GLY A 75 -1.11 -6.70 -8.26
N LEU A 76 -1.59 -6.48 -9.49
CA LEU A 76 -0.77 -5.97 -10.59
C LEU A 76 -0.25 -4.55 -10.29
N PHE A 77 -1.08 -3.69 -9.69
CA PHE A 77 -0.68 -2.34 -9.31
C PHE A 77 0.42 -2.33 -8.24
N ILE A 78 0.29 -3.15 -7.20
CA ILE A 78 1.32 -3.27 -6.15
C ILE A 78 2.62 -3.85 -6.74
N ALA A 79 2.52 -4.84 -7.63
CA ALA A 79 3.69 -5.38 -8.33
C ALA A 79 4.39 -4.31 -9.16
N PHE A 80 3.64 -3.50 -9.90
CA PHE A 80 4.17 -2.39 -10.69
C PHE A 80 4.89 -1.34 -9.83
N ILE A 81 4.32 -0.95 -8.69
CA ILE A 81 4.98 -0.04 -7.73
C ILE A 81 6.29 -0.66 -7.23
N GLY A 82 6.33 -1.97 -6.97
CA GLY A 82 7.55 -2.69 -6.61
C GLY A 82 8.64 -2.57 -7.67
N LEU A 83 8.30 -2.82 -8.94
CA LEU A 83 9.22 -2.71 -10.08
C LEU A 83 9.72 -1.27 -10.29
N ALA A 84 8.85 -0.28 -10.10
CA ALA A 84 9.21 1.14 -10.20
C ALA A 84 10.15 1.58 -9.05
N ASN A 85 9.89 1.13 -7.82
CA ASN A 85 10.74 1.40 -6.67
C ASN A 85 12.12 0.73 -6.81
N ALA A 86 12.16 -0.47 -7.40
CA ALA A 86 13.39 -1.18 -7.69
C ALA A 86 14.17 -0.60 -8.88
N LYS A 87 13.64 0.41 -9.60
CA LYS A 87 14.21 0.99 -10.84
C LYS A 87 14.28 0.03 -12.02
N ILE A 88 13.55 -1.09 -11.99
CA ILE A 88 13.37 -1.98 -13.14
C ILE A 88 12.50 -1.28 -14.19
N VAL A 89 11.47 -0.57 -13.74
CA VAL A 89 10.62 0.28 -14.58
C VAL A 89 10.94 1.74 -14.29
N VAL A 90 11.30 2.49 -15.33
CA VAL A 90 11.56 3.94 -15.25
C VAL A 90 10.65 4.71 -16.19
N ASN A 91 10.42 5.99 -15.87
CA ASN A 91 9.54 6.83 -16.66
C ASN A 91 10.25 7.27 -17.95
N HIS A 92 9.55 7.16 -19.07
CA HIS A 92 9.99 7.71 -20.35
C HIS A 92 8.99 8.75 -20.83
N PRO A 93 9.43 9.93 -21.34
CA PRO A 93 8.52 11.01 -21.72
C PRO A 93 7.52 10.63 -22.82
N ALA A 94 7.84 9.64 -23.66
CA ALA A 94 6.97 9.20 -24.76
C ALA A 94 6.06 8.00 -24.43
N THR A 95 6.47 7.08 -23.56
CA THR A 95 5.77 5.81 -23.32
C THR A 95 5.32 5.62 -21.88
N LEU A 96 5.66 6.57 -20.98
CA LEU A 96 5.43 6.55 -19.52
C LEU A 96 6.12 5.40 -18.77
N VAL A 97 6.53 4.35 -19.49
CA VAL A 97 7.16 3.12 -19.00
C VAL A 97 8.27 2.76 -19.98
N THR A 98 9.49 2.62 -19.47
CA THR A 98 10.62 1.99 -20.17
C THR A 98 11.41 1.12 -19.20
N LEU A 99 12.20 0.20 -19.75
CA LEU A 99 13.08 -0.66 -18.96
C LEU A 99 14.25 0.17 -18.44
N GLY A 100 14.47 0.14 -17.12
CA GLY A 100 15.65 0.72 -16.49
C GLY A 100 16.90 -0.11 -16.69
N ASP A 101 18.02 0.33 -16.13
CA ASP A 101 19.26 -0.45 -16.13
C ASP A 101 19.15 -1.65 -15.17
N ILE A 102 18.73 -2.79 -15.70
CA ILE A 102 18.55 -4.04 -14.94
C ILE A 102 19.87 -4.65 -14.43
N VAL A 103 21.01 -4.23 -14.98
CA VAL A 103 22.34 -4.69 -14.57
C VAL A 103 22.82 -3.93 -13.33
N SER A 104 22.23 -2.76 -13.07
CA SER A 104 22.54 -2.01 -11.87
C SER A 104 22.19 -2.79 -10.59
N PRO A 105 22.95 -2.61 -9.49
CA PRO A 105 22.86 -3.44 -8.28
C PRO A 105 21.46 -3.48 -7.65
N GLY A 106 20.70 -2.39 -7.68
CA GLY A 106 19.35 -2.32 -7.10
C GLY A 106 18.35 -3.25 -7.80
N PRO A 107 18.06 -3.03 -9.09
CA PRO A 107 17.27 -3.92 -9.94
C PRO A 107 17.74 -5.39 -9.90
N ALA A 108 19.05 -5.64 -9.98
CA ALA A 108 19.60 -6.99 -9.99
C ALA A 108 19.29 -7.75 -8.68
N ILE A 109 19.50 -7.12 -7.51
CA ILE A 109 19.18 -7.72 -6.21
C ILE A 109 17.67 -7.97 -6.07
N CYS A 110 16.84 -7.05 -6.57
CA CYS A 110 15.39 -7.23 -6.58
C CYS A 110 14.97 -8.44 -7.41
N LEU A 111 15.48 -8.58 -8.64
CA LEU A 111 15.18 -9.71 -9.53
C LEU A 111 15.61 -11.04 -8.91
N VAL A 112 16.82 -11.12 -8.37
CA VAL A 112 17.32 -12.33 -7.69
C VAL A 112 16.45 -12.66 -6.47
N GLY A 113 16.06 -11.66 -5.67
CA GLY A 113 15.16 -11.86 -4.52
C GLY A 113 13.78 -12.38 -4.91
N VAL A 114 13.20 -11.87 -6.01
CA VAL A 114 11.92 -12.36 -6.56
C VAL A 114 12.05 -13.80 -7.05
N ILE A 115 13.13 -14.13 -7.76
CA ILE A 115 13.39 -15.50 -8.24
C ILE A 115 13.51 -16.47 -7.07
N ILE A 116 14.27 -16.12 -6.03
CA ILE A 116 14.41 -16.94 -4.81
C ILE A 116 13.05 -17.13 -4.14
N THR A 117 12.26 -16.06 -4.02
CA THR A 117 10.91 -16.14 -3.47
C THR A 117 10.04 -17.11 -4.27
N ALA A 118 10.04 -16.99 -5.60
CA ALA A 118 9.28 -17.86 -6.50
C ALA A 118 9.72 -19.33 -6.37
N VAL A 119 11.03 -19.62 -6.35
CA VAL A 119 11.56 -20.97 -6.19
C VAL A 119 11.16 -21.57 -4.83
N LEU A 120 11.27 -20.80 -3.74
CA LEU A 120 10.88 -21.26 -2.41
C LEU A 120 9.36 -21.48 -2.29
N MET A 121 8.56 -20.67 -2.98
CA MET A 121 7.11 -20.86 -3.08
C MET A 121 6.76 -22.14 -3.84
N LEU A 122 7.46 -22.43 -4.95
CA LEU A 122 7.30 -23.70 -5.68
C LEU A 122 7.69 -24.91 -4.82
N ARG A 123 8.70 -24.76 -3.94
CA ARG A 123 9.10 -25.79 -2.96
C ARG A 123 8.18 -25.86 -1.72
N LYS A 124 7.04 -25.15 -1.73
CA LYS A 124 6.02 -25.12 -0.66
C LYS A 124 6.59 -24.86 0.75
N GLN A 125 7.66 -24.07 0.86
CA GLN A 125 8.30 -23.75 2.13
C GLN A 125 7.46 -22.73 2.93
N LYS A 126 7.20 -23.02 4.21
CA LYS A 126 6.52 -22.07 5.12
C LYS A 126 7.43 -20.85 5.31
N GLY A 127 6.93 -19.67 4.95
CA GLY A 127 7.70 -18.43 5.04
C GLY A 127 8.58 -18.10 3.83
N ALA A 128 8.36 -18.73 2.67
CA ALA A 128 9.09 -18.45 1.42
C ALA A 128 9.23 -16.95 1.10
N ILE A 129 8.14 -16.19 1.27
CA ILE A 129 8.12 -14.73 1.05
C ILE A 129 9.06 -14.00 2.03
N LEU A 130 9.04 -14.39 3.31
CA LEU A 130 9.88 -13.77 4.33
C LEU A 130 11.37 -14.03 4.06
N ILE A 131 11.73 -15.26 3.67
CA ILE A 131 13.11 -15.64 3.34
C ILE A 131 13.61 -14.81 2.14
N GLY A 132 12.78 -14.64 1.11
CA GLY A 132 13.12 -13.81 -0.04
C GLY A 132 13.40 -12.36 0.33
N ILE A 133 12.56 -11.76 1.17
CA ILE A 133 12.73 -10.38 1.67
C ILE A 133 14.01 -10.26 2.51
N LEU A 134 14.26 -11.20 3.43
CA LEU A 134 15.47 -11.21 4.25
C LEU A 134 16.72 -11.34 3.39
N PHE A 135 16.72 -12.26 2.43
CA PHE A 135 17.82 -12.42 1.48
C PHE A 135 18.09 -11.13 0.72
N SER A 136 17.07 -10.51 0.12
CA SER A 136 17.26 -9.26 -0.63
C SER A 136 17.74 -8.12 0.26
N THR A 137 17.32 -8.08 1.52
CA THR A 137 17.74 -7.07 2.49
C THR A 137 19.21 -7.24 2.87
N PHE A 138 19.64 -8.45 3.22
CA PHE A 138 21.04 -8.72 3.55
C PHE A 138 21.98 -8.55 2.35
N ALA A 139 21.56 -8.98 1.16
CA ALA A 139 22.31 -8.77 -0.07
C ALA A 139 22.49 -7.26 -0.37
N ALA A 140 21.42 -6.48 -0.21
CA ALA A 140 21.47 -5.03 -0.37
C ALA A 140 22.40 -4.36 0.66
N TRP A 141 22.36 -4.77 1.93
CA TRP A 141 23.27 -4.25 2.95
C TRP A 141 24.72 -4.63 2.71
N GLY A 142 25.00 -5.88 2.32
CA GLY A 142 26.35 -6.33 1.96
C GLY A 142 26.93 -5.52 0.82
N TYR A 143 26.14 -5.28 -0.24
CA TYR A 143 26.54 -4.42 -1.34
C TYR A 143 26.82 -2.98 -0.89
N ALA A 144 25.97 -2.42 -0.02
CA ALA A 144 26.12 -1.06 0.47
C ALA A 144 27.34 -0.85 1.39
N MET A 145 27.76 -1.89 2.12
CA MET A 145 29.00 -1.87 2.91
C MET A 145 30.25 -1.94 2.03
N TYR A 146 30.22 -2.71 0.93
CA TYR A 146 31.34 -2.86 0.01
C TYR A 146 31.53 -1.66 -0.93
N ALA A 147 30.44 -1.19 -1.57
CA ALA A 147 30.49 -0.10 -2.55
C ALA A 147 30.44 1.31 -1.92
N GLY A 148 30.20 1.41 -0.61
CA GLY A 148 30.03 2.67 0.11
C GLY A 148 28.62 3.26 0.02
N SER A 149 28.17 3.87 1.13
CA SER A 149 26.79 4.37 1.29
C SER A 149 26.36 5.41 0.25
N ALA A 150 27.27 6.12 -0.40
CA ALA A 150 26.96 7.14 -1.41
C ALA A 150 26.58 6.54 -2.78
N ILE A 151 27.18 5.40 -3.14
CA ILE A 151 26.92 4.69 -4.40
C ILE A 151 25.67 3.81 -4.26
N ALA A 152 25.47 3.20 -3.09
CA ALA A 152 24.27 2.45 -2.75
C ALA A 152 23.00 3.34 -2.75
N ALA A 153 23.10 4.58 -2.29
CA ALA A 153 21.98 5.53 -2.30
C ALA A 153 21.50 5.88 -3.72
N LYS A 154 22.39 5.88 -4.73
CA LYS A 154 21.99 6.07 -6.14
C LYS A 154 21.14 4.91 -6.68
N SER A 155 21.31 3.71 -6.11
CA SER A 155 20.54 2.51 -6.47
C SER A 155 19.33 2.28 -5.55
N MET A 156 18.88 3.31 -4.81
CA MET A 156 17.79 3.22 -3.82
C MET A 156 18.06 2.22 -2.67
N ILE A 157 19.32 1.84 -2.45
CA ILE A 157 19.71 0.97 -1.34
C ILE A 157 20.13 1.87 -0.17
N PHE A 158 19.30 1.87 0.87
CA PHE A 158 19.57 2.62 2.09
C PHE A 158 20.05 1.65 3.17
N LEU A 159 21.26 1.88 3.65
CA LEU A 159 21.70 1.31 4.92
C LEU A 159 20.79 1.85 6.04
N PRO A 160 20.47 1.03 7.06
CA PRO A 160 19.73 1.52 8.22
C PRO A 160 20.59 2.57 8.93
N LYS A 161 20.29 3.85 8.68
CA LYS A 161 20.89 4.98 9.40
C LYS A 161 20.06 5.20 10.67
N GLY A 162 20.43 4.50 11.75
CA GLY A 162 19.75 4.54 13.05
C GLY A 162 18.85 3.33 13.33
N GLY A 163 18.41 3.20 14.59
CA GLY A 163 17.48 2.15 15.04
C GLY A 163 16.14 2.18 14.28
N ILE A 164 15.22 1.24 14.58
CA ILE A 164 13.90 1.11 13.92
C ILE A 164 13.30 2.50 13.74
N GLY A 165 13.28 2.97 12.49
CA GLY A 165 13.02 4.35 12.12
C GLY A 165 11.58 4.76 12.36
N VAL A 166 11.17 4.85 13.63
CA VAL A 166 9.94 5.48 14.03
C VAL A 166 10.16 6.98 13.84
N LYS A 167 9.90 7.45 12.62
CA LYS A 167 9.74 8.89 12.39
C LYS A 167 8.70 9.37 13.39
N SER A 168 9.05 10.40 14.17
CA SER A 168 8.16 10.94 15.20
C SER A 168 6.79 11.20 14.60
N ILE A 169 5.74 10.74 15.27
CA ILE A 169 4.33 10.97 14.90
C ILE A 169 3.91 12.41 15.26
N MET A 170 4.69 13.08 16.11
CA MET A 170 4.46 14.44 16.60
C MET A 170 4.25 15.51 15.50
N PRO A 171 4.89 15.46 14.31
CA PRO A 171 4.63 16.44 13.24
C PRO A 171 3.24 16.32 12.61
N ILE A 172 2.58 15.17 12.76
CA ILE A 172 1.31 14.82 12.10
C ILE A 172 0.16 14.78 13.13
N LEU A 173 0.47 14.39 14.37
CA LEU A 173 -0.52 14.25 15.44
C LEU A 173 -1.21 15.58 15.75
N GLY A 174 -2.54 15.59 15.72
CA GLY A 174 -3.34 16.73 16.15
C GLY A 174 -3.36 17.95 15.22
N LYS A 175 -2.70 17.90 14.05
CA LYS A 175 -2.77 18.98 13.04
C LYS A 175 -4.05 18.93 12.20
N ILE A 176 -5.18 18.69 12.84
CA ILE A 176 -6.50 18.77 12.21
C ILE A 176 -6.87 20.24 12.17
N SER A 177 -7.07 20.79 10.97
CA SER A 177 -7.49 22.17 10.80
C SER A 177 -8.78 22.22 10.00
N PHE A 178 -9.73 23.03 10.48
CA PHE A 178 -10.96 23.37 9.77
C PHE A 178 -10.90 24.77 9.15
N THR A 179 -9.70 25.38 9.11
CA THR A 179 -9.51 26.74 8.61
C THR A 179 -9.56 26.74 7.08
N GLY A 180 -10.45 27.54 6.49
CA GLY A 180 -10.62 27.65 5.03
C GLY A 180 -11.57 26.61 4.40
N VAL A 181 -12.40 25.96 5.22
CA VAL A 181 -13.30 24.89 4.76
C VAL A 181 -14.59 25.46 4.14
N HIS A 182 -14.71 25.38 2.81
CA HIS A 182 -15.99 25.53 2.14
C HIS A 182 -16.85 24.27 2.39
N PHE A 183 -18.05 24.44 2.96
CA PHE A 183 -18.95 23.32 3.32
C PHE A 183 -19.16 22.33 2.17
N TRP A 184 -19.38 22.84 0.95
CA TRP A 184 -19.61 22.01 -0.23
C TRP A 184 -18.38 21.21 -0.66
N SER A 185 -17.19 21.80 -0.58
CA SER A 185 -15.92 21.12 -0.86
C SER A 185 -15.61 20.08 0.22
N PHE A 186 -15.93 20.37 1.47
CA PHE A 186 -15.75 19.43 2.58
C PHE A 186 -16.69 18.24 2.46
N LEU A 187 -17.96 18.49 2.13
CA LEU A 187 -18.96 17.47 1.94
C LEU A 187 -18.63 16.59 0.73
N SER A 188 -18.16 17.15 -0.38
CA SER A 188 -17.74 16.37 -1.55
C SER A 188 -16.57 15.45 -1.23
N ILE A 189 -15.61 15.91 -0.43
CA ILE A 189 -14.50 15.09 0.06
C ILE A 189 -15.01 13.94 0.94
N ILE A 190 -15.87 14.24 1.93
CA ILE A 190 -16.46 13.21 2.81
C ILE A 190 -17.24 12.18 1.99
N VAL A 191 -18.09 12.62 1.06
CA VAL A 191 -18.87 11.74 0.19
C VAL A 191 -17.96 10.86 -0.66
N THR A 192 -16.87 11.43 -1.19
CA THR A 192 -15.93 10.70 -2.04
C THR A 192 -15.13 9.68 -1.24
N PHE A 193 -14.62 10.05 -0.06
CA PHE A 193 -13.94 9.10 0.83
C PHE A 193 -14.89 8.00 1.30
N ARG A 194 -16.11 8.35 1.70
CA ARG A 194 -17.15 7.39 2.10
C ARG A 194 -17.45 6.39 0.99
N ASN A 195 -17.60 6.84 -0.26
CA ASN A 195 -17.87 5.95 -1.39
C ASN A 195 -16.67 5.01 -1.65
N ASN A 196 -15.43 5.51 -1.58
CA ASN A 196 -14.22 4.70 -1.73
C ASN A 196 -14.06 3.67 -0.59
N ILE A 197 -14.28 4.09 0.65
CA ILE A 197 -14.13 3.21 1.83
C ILE A 197 -15.22 2.15 1.85
N ARG A 198 -16.48 2.49 1.53
CA ARG A 198 -17.56 1.50 1.37
C ARG A 198 -17.25 0.48 0.27
N PHE A 199 -16.68 0.93 -0.85
CA PHE A 199 -16.26 0.03 -1.92
C PHE A 199 -15.18 -0.94 -1.41
N ILE A 200 -14.09 -0.43 -0.80
CA ILE A 200 -12.96 -1.24 -0.33
C ILE A 200 -13.34 -2.18 0.83
N ALA A 201 -14.12 -1.70 1.79
CA ALA A 201 -14.60 -2.50 2.92
C ALA A 201 -15.44 -3.70 2.43
N SER A 202 -16.23 -3.50 1.36
CA SER A 202 -17.02 -4.56 0.73
C SER A 202 -16.17 -5.70 0.14
N PHE A 203 -14.96 -5.40 -0.36
CA PHE A 203 -14.04 -6.42 -0.89
C PHE A 203 -13.22 -7.11 0.20
N SER A 204 -12.69 -6.35 1.17
CA SER A 204 -11.85 -6.90 2.25
C SER A 204 -12.59 -7.94 3.09
N MET A 205 -13.89 -7.74 3.32
CA MET A 205 -14.71 -8.65 4.12
C MET A 205 -15.10 -9.96 3.43
N ASN A 206 -14.90 -10.09 2.11
CA ASN A 206 -15.19 -11.31 1.34
C ASN A 206 -13.95 -12.16 1.02
N LEU A 207 -12.76 -11.73 1.42
CA LEU A 207 -11.62 -12.63 1.63
C LEU A 207 -11.81 -13.41 2.94
N LYS A 208 -12.97 -14.08 3.10
CA LYS A 208 -12.92 -15.37 3.78
C LYS A 208 -12.04 -16.21 2.88
N ILE A 209 -10.81 -16.40 3.32
CA ILE A 209 -9.87 -17.36 2.77
C ILE A 209 -10.66 -18.67 2.73
N THR A 210 -11.26 -18.99 1.59
CA THR A 210 -11.62 -20.37 1.31
C THR A 210 -10.28 -21.08 1.43
N PRO A 211 -10.13 -22.05 2.35
CA PRO A 211 -8.91 -22.82 2.38
C PRO A 211 -8.77 -23.39 0.97
N VAL A 212 -7.79 -22.89 0.23
CA VAL A 212 -7.39 -23.46 -1.05
C VAL A 212 -7.14 -24.91 -0.72
N GLY A 213 -7.96 -25.79 -1.30
CA GLY A 213 -7.92 -27.22 -1.06
C GLY A 213 -6.47 -27.68 -1.11
N ILE A 214 -6.00 -28.19 0.02
CA ILE A 214 -4.84 -29.06 0.06
C ILE A 214 -5.40 -30.43 -0.28
N ASP A 215 -5.56 -30.68 -1.58
CA ASP A 215 -5.59 -32.02 -2.14
C ASP A 215 -4.45 -32.10 -3.16
#